data_AF-A0A7H8YZZ9-F1
#
_entry.id   AF-A0A7H8YZZ9-F1
#
_cell.length_a   1.000
_cell.length_b   1.000
_cell.length_c   1.000
_cell.angle_alpha   90.00
_cell.angle_beta   90.00
_cell.angle_gamma   90.00
#
_symmetry.space_group_name_H-M   'P 1'
#
loop_
_entity.id
_entity.type
_entity.pdbx_description
1 polymer ?
#
loop_
_entity_poly.entity_id
_entity_poly.type
_entity_poly.pdbx_seq_one_letter_code
_entity_poly.pdbx_strand_id
1 'polypeptide(L)'
;MIDHASVSVSDPAASKAFYEAALAPLGYRVVMEFGPVTGLGGPTPGAPEDAPVHADLWLAPAENPTPCHIAVTASSTAQVDAFHEAALAAGGTDNGGPGERPHYHPGYYGAFVLDPDGNNLEAVFHGAGD
;
A
#
# COMPACT_ATOMS: atom_id res chain seq x y z
N MET A 1 -9.53 0.94 14.11
CA MET A 1 -9.75 1.97 13.08
C MET A 1 -8.60 2.94 13.18
N ILE A 2 -7.81 3.05 12.12
CA ILE A 2 -6.73 4.03 11.96
C ILE A 2 -7.31 5.13 11.06
N ASP A 3 -7.06 6.40 11.38
CA ASP A 3 -7.51 7.54 10.56
C ASP A 3 -6.57 7.77 9.38
N HIS A 4 -5.26 7.89 9.67
CA HIS A 4 -4.20 7.95 8.68
C HIS A 4 -2.86 7.52 9.29
N ALA A 5 -1.87 7.25 8.44
CA ALA A 5 -0.48 6.99 8.82
C ALA A 5 0.49 7.71 7.89
N SER A 6 1.73 7.93 8.36
CA SER A 6 2.81 8.52 7.57
C SER A 6 3.97 7.54 7.42
N VAL A 7 4.50 7.45 6.19
CA VAL A 7 5.71 6.74 5.83
C VAL A 7 6.80 7.76 5.55
N SER A 8 7.94 7.60 6.20
CA SER A 8 9.12 8.43 5.98
C SER A 8 9.85 7.97 4.72
N VAL A 9 10.17 8.90 3.83
CA VAL A 9 10.82 8.62 2.54
C VAL A 9 12.01 9.55 2.28
N SER A 10 13.07 9.06 1.65
CA SER A 10 14.27 9.87 1.37
C SER A 10 14.16 10.67 0.07
N ASP A 11 13.48 10.12 -0.93
CA ASP A 11 13.16 10.80 -2.20
C ASP A 11 11.63 10.84 -2.40
N PRO A 12 10.98 11.99 -2.14
CA PRO A 12 9.54 12.12 -2.28
C PRO A 12 9.02 11.88 -3.71
N ALA A 13 9.79 12.24 -4.74
CA ALA A 13 9.34 12.10 -6.12
C ALA A 13 9.40 10.64 -6.56
N ALA A 14 10.51 9.94 -6.25
CA ALA A 14 10.64 8.51 -6.50
C ALA A 14 9.59 7.71 -5.71
N SER A 15 9.38 8.06 -4.44
CA SER A 15 8.41 7.38 -3.59
C SER A 15 6.98 7.61 -4.05
N LYS A 16 6.61 8.85 -4.41
CA LYS A 16 5.29 9.12 -4.99
C LYS A 16 5.04 8.25 -6.23
N ALA A 17 6.00 8.18 -7.15
CA ALA A 17 5.86 7.36 -8.36
C ALA A 17 5.70 5.87 -8.04
N PHE A 18 6.48 5.36 -7.07
CA PHE A 18 6.36 3.98 -6.60
C PHE A 18 4.98 3.71 -5.98
N TYR A 19 4.57 4.48 -4.98
CA TYR A 19 3.32 4.26 -4.24
C TYR A 19 2.07 4.45 -5.10
N GLU A 20 2.08 5.42 -6.02
CA GLU A 20 0.97 5.63 -6.96
C GLU A 20 0.81 4.43 -7.89
N ALA A 21 1.90 3.91 -8.45
CA ALA A 21 1.87 2.73 -9.31
C ALA A 21 1.50 1.44 -8.54
N ALA A 22 2.16 1.21 -7.40
CA ALA A 22 1.98 0.02 -6.58
C ALA A 22 0.54 -0.11 -6.06
N LEU A 23 -0.06 0.99 -5.59
CA LEU A 23 -1.37 0.97 -4.95
C LEU A 23 -2.54 1.24 -5.90
N ALA A 24 -2.31 1.65 -7.15
CA ALA A 24 -3.36 1.84 -8.15
C ALA A 24 -4.29 0.62 -8.33
N PRO A 25 -3.81 -0.64 -8.34
CA PRO A 25 -4.69 -1.82 -8.41
C PRO A 25 -5.66 -1.95 -7.23
N LEU A 26 -5.33 -1.36 -6.09
CA LEU A 26 -6.17 -1.31 -4.88
C LEU A 26 -7.13 -0.10 -4.90
N GLY A 27 -7.09 0.73 -5.94
CA GLY A 27 -7.92 1.94 -6.08
C GLY A 27 -7.35 3.18 -5.38
N TYR A 28 -6.13 3.10 -4.85
CA TYR A 28 -5.45 4.26 -4.29
C TYR A 28 -5.03 5.23 -5.39
N ARG A 29 -5.02 6.52 -5.04
CA ARG A 29 -4.54 7.62 -5.89
C ARG A 29 -4.04 8.76 -5.03
N VAL A 30 -3.26 9.66 -5.61
CA VAL A 30 -2.91 10.92 -4.96
C VAL A 30 -4.16 11.78 -4.84
N VAL A 31 -4.48 12.19 -3.62
CA VAL A 31 -5.64 13.04 -3.33
C VAL A 31 -5.26 14.39 -2.73
N MET A 32 -4.02 14.53 -2.25
CA MET A 32 -3.52 15.77 -1.66
C MET A 32 -2.00 15.89 -1.82
N GLU A 33 -1.51 17.12 -1.99
CA GLU A 33 -0.08 17.42 -2.03
C GLU A 33 0.21 18.71 -1.24
N PHE A 34 1.25 18.67 -0.41
CA PHE A 34 1.77 19.81 0.35
C PHE A 34 3.29 19.90 0.20
N GLY A 35 3.74 20.57 -0.85
CA GLY A 35 5.17 20.62 -1.17
C GLY A 35 5.71 19.19 -1.39
N PRO A 36 6.73 18.75 -0.63
CA PRO A 36 7.26 17.39 -0.77
C PRO A 36 6.40 16.29 -0.12
N VAL A 37 5.31 16.64 0.56
CA VAL A 37 4.43 15.67 1.21
C VAL A 37 3.32 15.25 0.26
N THR A 38 3.13 13.94 0.07
CA THR A 38 2.08 13.37 -0.77
C THR A 38 1.07 12.60 0.08
N GLY A 39 -0.22 12.89 -0.06
CA GLY A 39 -1.30 12.12 0.56
C GLY A 39 -2.00 11.24 -0.49
N LEU A 40 -1.92 9.93 -0.30
CA LEU A 40 -2.68 8.94 -1.06
C LEU A 40 -3.92 8.51 -0.28
N GLY A 41 -4.96 8.13 -1.01
CA GLY A 41 -6.18 7.58 -0.45
C GLY A 41 -6.83 6.57 -1.39
N GLY A 42 -7.47 5.56 -0.81
CA GLY A 42 -8.21 4.52 -1.53
C GLY A 42 -9.65 4.33 -1.02
N PRO A 43 -10.37 3.35 -1.59
CA PRO A 43 -11.72 3.01 -1.15
C PRO A 43 -11.73 2.53 0.31
N THR A 44 -12.67 3.01 1.11
CA THR A 44 -12.90 2.47 2.46
C THR A 44 -13.64 1.13 2.36
N PRO A 45 -13.14 0.04 2.98
CA PRO A 45 -13.84 -1.24 3.00
C PRO A 45 -15.28 -1.11 3.52
N GLY A 46 -16.25 -1.59 2.74
CA GLY A 46 -17.67 -1.54 3.08
C GLY A 46 -18.37 -0.20 2.82
N ALA A 47 -17.66 0.82 2.33
CA ALA A 47 -18.28 2.06 1.88
C ALA A 47 -18.92 1.91 0.48
N PRO A 48 -19.93 2.74 0.14
CA PRO A 48 -20.45 2.85 -1.21
C PRO A 48 -19.35 3.17 -2.24
N GLU A 49 -19.54 2.75 -3.49
CA GLU A 49 -18.57 2.98 -4.58
C GLU A 49 -18.31 4.47 -4.85
N ASP A 50 -19.29 5.33 -4.58
CA ASP A 50 -19.21 6.79 -4.74
C ASP A 50 -18.78 7.54 -3.46
N ALA A 51 -18.37 6.81 -2.42
CA ALA A 51 -17.90 7.43 -1.18
C ALA A 51 -16.69 8.34 -1.46
N PRO A 52 -16.61 9.50 -0.77
CA PRO A 52 -15.45 10.37 -0.89
C PRO A 52 -14.20 9.63 -0.41
N VAL A 53 -13.09 9.85 -1.11
CA VAL A 53 -11.78 9.31 -0.73
C VAL A 53 -10.99 10.40 -0.03
N HIS A 54 -10.46 10.05 1.14
CA HIS A 54 -9.62 10.91 1.97
C HIS A 54 -8.19 10.39 1.99
N ALA A 55 -7.22 11.27 2.23
CA ALA A 55 -5.84 10.84 2.40
C ALA A 55 -5.69 10.07 3.72
N ASP A 56 -5.35 8.79 3.63
CA ASP A 56 -5.10 7.90 4.77
C ASP A 56 -3.65 7.40 4.82
N LEU A 57 -2.90 7.55 3.74
CA LEU A 57 -1.48 7.22 3.66
C LEU A 57 -0.67 8.43 3.19
N TRP A 58 0.26 8.89 4.04
CA TRP A 58 1.09 10.06 3.77
C TRP A 58 2.54 9.66 3.53
N LEU A 59 3.15 10.20 2.49
CA LEU A 59 4.59 10.13 2.24
C LEU A 59 5.22 11.42 2.73
N ALA A 60 6.08 11.33 3.75
CA ALA A 60 6.73 12.47 4.38
C ALA A 60 8.25 12.42 4.18
N PRO A 61 8.90 13.50 3.70
CA PRO A 61 10.35 13.51 3.50
C PRO A 61 11.10 13.36 4.83
N ALA A 62 12.15 12.54 4.83
CA ALA A 62 13.08 12.38 5.94
C ALA A 62 14.51 12.17 5.43
N GLU A 63 15.50 12.75 6.09
CA GLU A 63 16.92 12.56 5.72
C GLU A 63 17.39 11.12 5.96
N ASN A 64 16.88 10.48 7.03
CA ASN A 64 17.21 9.11 7.40
C ASN A 64 15.90 8.36 7.73
N PRO A 65 15.14 7.91 6.71
CA PRO A 65 13.90 7.19 6.95
C PRO A 65 14.17 5.90 7.73
N THR A 66 13.29 5.60 8.68
CA THR A 66 13.30 4.32 9.38
C THR A 66 12.23 3.44 8.74
N PRO A 67 12.60 2.28 8.16
CA PRO A 67 11.65 1.38 7.55
C PRO A 67 10.50 1.00 8.49
N CYS A 68 9.28 1.06 7.99
CA CYS A 68 8.10 0.56 8.68
C CYS A 68 7.40 -0.52 7.85
N HIS A 69 6.36 -1.10 8.43
CA HIS A 69 5.47 -2.03 7.73
C HIS A 69 4.06 -1.43 7.66
N ILE A 70 3.49 -1.38 6.46
CA ILE A 70 2.13 -0.90 6.20
C ILE A 70 1.42 -1.95 5.36
N ALA A 71 0.26 -2.40 5.83
CA ALA A 71 -0.62 -3.30 5.11
C ALA A 71 -1.88 -2.55 4.64
N VAL A 72 -2.21 -2.71 3.35
CA VAL A 72 -3.39 -2.13 2.71
C VAL A 72 -4.36 -3.25 2.36
N THR A 73 -5.64 -3.06 2.70
CA THR A 73 -6.68 -4.05 2.43
C THR A 73 -6.98 -4.12 0.92
N ALA A 74 -6.92 -5.33 0.37
CA ALA A 74 -7.42 -5.69 -0.94
C ALA A 74 -8.81 -6.32 -0.83
N SER A 75 -9.60 -6.24 -1.90
CA SER A 75 -10.95 -6.83 -2.00
C SER A 75 -10.97 -8.22 -2.65
N SER A 76 -9.82 -8.69 -3.16
CA SER A 76 -9.68 -10.01 -3.76
C SER A 76 -8.21 -10.43 -3.84
N THR A 77 -7.96 -11.73 -4.03
CA THR A 77 -6.62 -12.25 -4.33
C THR A 77 -6.05 -11.65 -5.62
N ALA A 78 -6.88 -11.40 -6.64
CA ALA A 78 -6.46 -10.77 -7.88
C ALA A 78 -5.93 -9.33 -7.69
N GLN A 79 -6.48 -8.59 -6.72
CA GLN A 79 -5.95 -7.27 -6.36
C GLN A 79 -4.59 -7.37 -5.66
N VAL A 80 -4.37 -8.40 -4.84
CA VAL A 80 -3.06 -8.68 -4.23
C VAL A 80 -2.02 -9.02 -5.29
N ASP A 81 -2.38 -9.86 -6.26
CA ASP A 81 -1.51 -10.22 -7.39
C ASP A 81 -1.13 -8.99 -8.22
N ALA A 82 -2.14 -8.18 -8.58
CA ALA A 82 -1.93 -6.98 -9.38
C ALA A 82 -1.11 -5.91 -8.63
N PHE A 83 -1.32 -5.74 -7.32
CA PHE A 83 -0.47 -4.91 -6.47
C PHE A 83 0.99 -5.34 -6.55
N HIS A 84 1.26 -6.65 -6.38
CA HIS A 84 2.63 -7.17 -6.37
C HIS A 84 3.31 -6.95 -7.72
N GLU A 85 2.63 -7.28 -8.82
CA GLU A 85 3.15 -7.03 -10.17
C GLU A 85 3.45 -5.55 -10.42
N ALA A 86 2.52 -4.66 -10.06
CA ALA A 86 2.68 -3.22 -10.26
C ALA A 86 3.81 -2.64 -9.39
N ALA A 87 3.92 -3.08 -8.14
CA ALA A 87 4.97 -2.63 -7.23
C ALA A 87 6.36 -3.07 -7.70
N LEU A 88 6.51 -4.31 -8.20
CA LEU A 88 7.77 -4.77 -8.80
C LEU A 88 8.09 -4.01 -10.09
N ALA A 89 7.10 -3.77 -10.95
CA ALA A 89 7.28 -2.98 -12.17
C ALA A 89 7.68 -1.52 -11.88
N ALA A 90 7.25 -0.98 -10.73
CA ALA A 90 7.62 0.34 -10.25
C ALA A 90 9.01 0.41 -9.57
N GLY A 91 9.76 -0.68 -9.56
CA GLY A 91 11.11 -0.75 -9.00
C GLY A 91 11.18 -1.23 -7.55
N GLY A 92 10.08 -1.72 -6.99
CA GLY A 92 10.07 -2.37 -5.68
C GLY A 92 10.85 -3.69 -5.68
N THR A 93 11.28 -4.11 -4.49
CA THR A 93 11.96 -5.39 -4.29
C THR A 93 11.02 -6.42 -3.68
N ASP A 94 10.93 -7.61 -4.26
CA ASP A 94 10.11 -8.69 -3.71
C ASP A 94 10.53 -9.03 -2.27
N ASN A 95 9.56 -9.08 -1.37
CA ASN A 95 9.73 -9.48 0.02
C ASN A 95 8.79 -10.63 0.42
N GLY A 96 8.12 -11.22 -0.56
CA GLY A 96 7.16 -12.30 -0.37
C GLY A 96 6.03 -12.20 -1.39
N GLY A 97 6.15 -12.98 -2.46
CA GLY A 97 5.15 -13.02 -3.52
C GLY A 97 3.73 -13.40 -3.07
N PRO A 98 2.72 -13.18 -3.93
CA PRO A 98 1.33 -13.44 -3.60
C PRO A 98 1.07 -14.89 -3.18
N GLY A 99 0.32 -15.08 -2.10
CA GLY A 99 -0.06 -16.41 -1.66
C GLY A 99 -0.75 -16.45 -0.29
N GLU A 100 -1.26 -17.63 0.04
CA GLU A 100 -1.81 -17.91 1.37
C GLU A 100 -0.74 -17.80 2.47
N ARG A 101 -1.11 -17.23 3.61
CA ARG A 101 -0.34 -17.15 4.84
C ARG A 101 -1.06 -17.92 5.95
N PRO A 102 -1.13 -19.27 5.86
CA PRO A 102 -1.94 -20.08 6.77
C PRO A 102 -1.45 -20.05 8.23
N HIS A 103 -0.23 -19.55 8.46
CA HIS A 103 0.33 -19.34 9.79
C HIS A 103 -0.17 -18.06 10.48
N TYR A 104 -0.88 -17.17 9.76
CA TYR A 104 -1.62 -16.05 10.35
C TYR A 104 -3.04 -16.48 10.67
N HIS A 105 -3.82 -16.81 9.64
CA HIS A 105 -5.10 -17.52 9.73
C HIS A 105 -5.52 -18.07 8.37
N PRO A 106 -6.47 -19.02 8.30
CA PRO A 106 -7.03 -19.49 7.04
C PRO A 106 -7.64 -18.33 6.22
N GLY A 107 -7.34 -18.28 4.92
CA GLY A 107 -7.87 -17.25 4.02
C GLY A 107 -7.12 -15.92 4.03
N TYR A 108 -6.02 -15.80 4.79
CA TYR A 108 -5.12 -14.66 4.69
C TYR A 108 -4.28 -14.80 3.42
N TYR A 109 -4.61 -14.05 2.37
CA TYR A 109 -3.85 -14.01 1.12
C TYR A 109 -3.12 -12.67 1.01
N GLY A 110 -1.78 -12.69 0.95
CA GLY A 110 -0.98 -11.47 1.00
C GLY A 110 0.24 -11.49 0.08
N ALA A 111 0.74 -10.30 -0.22
CA ALA A 111 2.00 -10.06 -0.95
C ALA A 111 2.75 -8.88 -0.34
N PHE A 112 4.09 -8.93 -0.39
CA PHE A 112 4.98 -8.00 0.29
C PHE A 112 6.04 -7.47 -0.68
N VAL A 113 6.22 -6.16 -0.72
CA VAL A 113 7.24 -5.49 -1.55
C VAL A 113 7.92 -4.41 -0.71
N LEU A 114 9.25 -4.37 -0.77
CA LEU A 114 10.03 -3.27 -0.22
C LEU A 114 9.99 -2.09 -1.20
N ASP A 115 9.68 -0.91 -0.67
CA ASP A 115 9.81 0.36 -1.39
C ASP A 115 11.30 0.78 -1.51
N PRO A 116 11.61 1.91 -2.19
CA PRO A 116 12.99 2.39 -2.35
C PRO A 116 13.75 2.66 -1.04
N ASP A 117 13.04 2.93 0.05
CA ASP A 117 13.57 3.21 1.38
C ASP A 117 13.56 1.99 2.31
N GLY A 118 13.09 0.83 1.83
CA GLY A 118 13.01 -0.42 2.57
C GLY A 118 11.75 -0.58 3.41
N ASN A 119 10.76 0.30 3.30
CA ASN A 119 9.44 0.12 3.92
C ASN A 119 8.77 -1.14 3.36
N ASN A 120 8.27 -2.00 4.24
CA ASN A 120 7.61 -3.25 3.87
C ASN A 120 6.12 -2.99 3.60
N LEU A 121 5.78 -2.76 2.33
CA LEU A 121 4.41 -2.54 1.88
C LEU A 121 3.73 -3.87 1.58
N GLU A 122 2.55 -4.07 2.15
CA GLU A 122 1.73 -5.25 1.96
C GLU A 122 0.38 -4.91 1.35
N ALA A 123 -0.10 -5.78 0.45
CA ALA A 123 -1.52 -5.90 0.14
C ALA A 123 -2.05 -7.21 0.71
N VAL A 124 -3.18 -7.14 1.40
CA VAL A 124 -3.80 -8.30 2.06
C VAL A 124 -5.27 -8.42 1.74
N PHE A 125 -5.71 -9.61 1.34
CA PHE A 125 -7.10 -10.00 1.25
C PHE A 125 -7.44 -11.02 2.34
N HIS A 126 -8.49 -10.71 3.11
CA HIS A 126 -9.07 -11.61 4.09
C HIS A 126 -10.24 -12.35 3.44
N GLY A 127 -10.02 -13.61 3.08
CA GLY A 127 -11.07 -14.50 2.57
C GLY A 127 -12.12 -14.84 3.64
N ALA A 128 -13.00 -15.79 3.33
CA ALA A 128 -14.10 -16.24 4.22
C ALA A 128 -13.64 -16.98 5.51
N GLY A 129 -12.41 -16.73 5.97
CA GLY A 129 -11.87 -17.23 7.23
C GLY A 129 -12.12 -16.32 8.44
N ASP A 130 -12.72 -15.14 8.23
CA ASP A 130 -13.07 -14.15 9.28
C ASP A 130 -14.59 -14.14 9.59
#